data_AF-A0A1H7ZUJ1-F1
#
_entry.id   AF-A0A1H7ZUJ1-F1
#
_cell.length_a   1.000
_cell.length_b   1.000
_cell.length_c   1.000
_cell.angle_alpha   90.00
_cell.angle_beta   90.00
_cell.angle_gamma   90.00
#
_symmetry.space_group_name_H-M   'P 1'
#
loop_
_entity.id
_entity.type
_entity.pdbx_description
1 polymer ?
#
loop_
_entity_poly.entity_id
_entity_poly.type
_entity_poly.pdbx_seq_one_letter_code
_entity_poly.pdbx_strand_id
1 'polypeptide(L)'
;MKMKYPRTMHLPWSRGYTDDDKILRNTGHFKGQEVVITEKMDGENTTMYPDFIHARSLDSKDHPSRHYVKTLHGGIKYLIPEGYRLCGENVYAKHSLSYSALPSYFMLFSVWNQWNVCLSWDETEEWADRLGLVTVPVLYRGIWDEDAAKACYTKRSCCGGEQEGYVVRLASAFAYDDFKHSAAKYVRKNHVQTDEHWLSKPVEANHLVAGDLNGK
;
A
#
# COMPACT_ATOMS: atom_id res chain seq x y z
N MET A 1 -9.36 -16.92 10.43
CA MET A 1 -9.98 -16.82 9.09
C MET A 1 -9.14 -15.88 8.24
N LYS A 2 -8.84 -16.22 6.98
CA LYS A 2 -8.04 -15.38 6.08
C LYS A 2 -8.90 -14.24 5.52
N MET A 3 -8.42 -13.01 5.58
CA MET A 3 -9.14 -11.81 5.14
C MET A 3 -8.50 -11.21 3.90
N LYS A 4 -9.29 -10.99 2.83
CA LYS A 4 -8.84 -10.20 1.69
C LYS A 4 -8.70 -8.73 2.10
N TYR A 5 -7.71 -8.03 1.57
CA TYR A 5 -7.66 -6.57 1.72
C TYR A 5 -8.85 -5.93 0.96
N PRO A 6 -9.62 -5.02 1.59
CA PRO A 6 -10.78 -4.38 0.96
C PRO A 6 -10.43 -3.72 -0.37
N ARG A 7 -11.43 -3.58 -1.26
CA ARG A 7 -11.25 -2.75 -2.48
C ARG A 7 -11.30 -1.29 -2.07
N THR A 8 -10.22 -0.55 -2.30
CA THR A 8 -10.19 0.91 -2.13
C THR A 8 -10.95 1.59 -3.25
N MET A 9 -11.89 2.48 -2.90
CA MET A 9 -12.68 3.23 -3.88
C MET A 9 -11.84 4.36 -4.48
N HIS A 10 -12.12 4.71 -5.73
CA HIS A 10 -11.51 5.85 -6.40
C HIS A 10 -12.10 7.17 -5.89
N LEU A 11 -11.24 8.17 -5.72
CA LEU A 11 -11.66 9.55 -5.51
C LEU A 11 -12.41 10.08 -6.75
N PRO A 12 -13.34 11.05 -6.59
CA PRO A 12 -14.16 11.54 -7.70
C PRO A 12 -13.37 12.06 -8.91
N TRP A 13 -12.15 12.55 -8.69
CA TRP A 13 -11.27 13.08 -9.74
C TRP A 13 -10.15 12.10 -10.17
N SER A 14 -10.18 10.85 -9.71
CA SER A 14 -9.26 9.80 -10.17
C SER A 14 -9.47 9.52 -11.66
N ARG A 15 -8.38 9.26 -12.40
CA ARG A 15 -8.43 9.15 -13.88
C ARG A 15 -7.98 7.80 -14.45
N GLY A 16 -7.60 6.85 -13.60
CA GLY A 16 -7.18 5.50 -13.99
C GLY A 16 -8.14 4.39 -13.55
N TYR A 17 -9.46 4.61 -13.64
CA TYR A 17 -10.45 3.58 -13.32
C TYR A 17 -10.85 2.79 -14.58
N THR A 18 -11.15 1.51 -14.39
CA THR A 18 -11.75 0.58 -15.37
C THR A 18 -13.24 0.41 -15.09
N ASP A 19 -13.98 -0.31 -15.95
CA ASP A 19 -15.44 -0.51 -15.77
C ASP A 19 -15.82 -1.21 -14.45
N ASP A 20 -14.90 -1.97 -13.86
CA ASP A 20 -15.08 -2.68 -12.58
C ASP A 20 -14.75 -1.84 -11.33
N ASP A 21 -14.21 -0.63 -11.52
CA ASP A 21 -13.76 0.22 -10.43
C ASP A 21 -14.90 1.02 -9.80
N LYS A 22 -14.91 1.05 -8.47
CA LYS A 22 -15.90 1.80 -7.70
C LYS A 22 -15.39 3.19 -7.39
N ILE A 23 -16.12 4.21 -7.83
CA ILE A 23 -15.79 5.63 -7.62
C ILE A 23 -16.68 6.18 -6.48
N LEU A 24 -16.07 6.96 -5.58
CA LEU A 24 -16.80 7.72 -4.58
C LEU A 24 -17.64 8.81 -5.23
N ARG A 25 -18.87 9.00 -4.73
CA ARG A 25 -19.73 10.12 -5.18
C ARG A 25 -19.24 11.48 -4.68
N ASN A 26 -18.69 11.51 -3.47
CA ASN A 26 -18.11 12.69 -2.83
C ASN A 26 -17.12 12.27 -1.74
N THR A 27 -16.39 13.24 -1.20
CA THR A 27 -15.39 13.10 -0.13
C THR A 27 -15.91 13.58 1.23
N GLY A 28 -17.23 13.74 1.38
CA GLY A 28 -17.83 14.36 2.57
C GLY A 28 -17.55 13.62 3.88
N HIS A 29 -17.29 12.31 3.83
CA HIS A 29 -16.91 11.50 5.00
C HIS A 29 -15.52 11.83 5.56
N PHE A 30 -14.66 12.51 4.79
CA PHE A 30 -13.38 12.99 5.30
C PHE A 30 -13.47 14.41 5.91
N LYS A 31 -14.55 15.15 5.65
CA LYS A 31 -14.64 16.56 6.08
C LYS A 31 -14.52 16.69 7.60
N GLY A 32 -13.56 17.52 8.03
CA GLY A 32 -13.28 17.76 9.46
C GLY A 32 -12.54 16.62 10.16
N GLN A 33 -12.18 15.55 9.45
CA GLN A 33 -11.37 14.45 9.98
C GLN A 33 -9.89 14.69 9.69
N GLU A 34 -9.01 14.21 10.57
CA GLU A 34 -7.59 14.08 10.24
C GLU A 34 -7.39 12.89 9.29
N VAL A 35 -6.62 13.12 8.23
CA VAL A 35 -6.27 12.11 7.23
C VAL A 35 -4.76 11.99 7.10
N VAL A 36 -4.33 10.83 6.62
CA VAL A 36 -2.98 10.60 6.10
C VAL A 36 -3.11 10.24 4.63
N ILE A 37 -2.34 10.93 3.80
CA ILE A 37 -2.25 10.69 2.37
C ILE A 37 -0.87 10.13 2.10
N THR A 38 -0.83 8.90 1.59
CA THR A 38 0.40 8.19 1.26
C THR A 38 0.56 8.06 -0.24
N GLU A 39 1.79 7.93 -0.71
CA GLU A 39 2.03 7.53 -2.09
C GLU A 39 1.41 6.15 -2.34
N LYS A 40 0.73 6.02 -3.47
CA LYS A 40 0.26 4.72 -3.93
C LYS A 40 1.41 4.08 -4.70
N MET A 41 1.96 3.01 -4.13
CA MET A 41 3.00 2.22 -4.77
C MET A 41 2.39 1.20 -5.74
N ASP A 42 3.05 1.02 -6.89
CA ASP A 42 2.64 0.08 -7.95
C ASP A 42 3.40 -1.24 -7.77
N GLY A 43 2.76 -2.18 -7.06
CA GLY A 43 3.29 -3.51 -6.84
C GLY A 43 2.19 -4.52 -6.60
N GLU A 44 2.48 -5.47 -5.71
CA GLU A 44 1.54 -6.51 -5.30
C GLU A 44 1.20 -6.39 -3.81
N ASN A 45 -0.04 -5.99 -3.52
CA ASN A 45 -0.62 -6.07 -2.19
C ASN A 45 -0.34 -7.44 -1.56
N THR A 46 0.26 -7.41 -0.38
CA THR A 46 0.66 -8.58 0.40
C THR A 46 0.19 -8.44 1.85
N THR A 47 -0.43 -9.49 2.38
CA THR A 47 -0.92 -9.58 3.75
C THR A 47 -0.18 -10.68 4.51
N MET A 48 0.39 -10.35 5.66
CA MET A 48 1.13 -11.25 6.55
C MET A 48 0.37 -11.49 7.85
N TYR A 49 0.25 -12.74 8.26
CA TYR A 49 -0.25 -13.24 9.55
C TYR A 49 0.90 -13.96 10.27
N PRO A 50 0.76 -14.39 11.53
CA PRO A 50 1.82 -15.16 12.21
C PRO A 50 2.14 -16.50 11.54
N ASP A 51 1.16 -17.10 10.89
CA ASP A 51 1.21 -18.46 10.33
C ASP A 51 1.14 -18.50 8.79
N PHE A 52 0.75 -17.40 8.15
CA PHE A 52 0.46 -17.39 6.71
C PHE A 52 0.72 -16.03 6.05
N ILE A 53 0.97 -16.04 4.74
CA ILE A 53 1.11 -14.83 3.91
C ILE A 53 0.37 -15.04 2.58
N HIS A 54 -0.27 -13.99 2.06
CA HIS A 54 -0.92 -14.04 0.75
C HIS A 54 -0.89 -12.71 0.02
N ALA A 55 -0.93 -12.76 -1.32
CA ALA A 55 -1.28 -11.60 -2.13
C ALA A 55 -2.76 -11.23 -1.91
N ARG A 56 -3.26 -10.13 -2.48
CA ARG A 56 -4.68 -9.75 -2.31
C ARG A 56 -5.68 -10.87 -2.64
N SER A 57 -5.38 -11.69 -3.66
CA SER A 57 -6.15 -12.91 -3.93
C SER A 57 -5.63 -14.08 -3.12
N LEU A 58 -6.56 -14.84 -2.51
CA LEU A 58 -6.22 -15.94 -1.59
C LEU A 58 -5.72 -17.21 -2.30
N ASP A 59 -5.91 -17.28 -3.62
CA ASP A 59 -5.55 -18.38 -4.51
C ASP A 59 -4.28 -18.11 -5.33
N SER A 60 -3.57 -17.01 -5.05
CA SER A 60 -2.37 -16.64 -5.78
C SER A 60 -1.26 -17.69 -5.62
N LYS A 61 -0.83 -18.26 -6.75
CA LYS A 61 0.24 -19.29 -6.85
C LYS A 61 1.62 -18.70 -6.58
N ASP A 62 2.58 -19.53 -6.18
CA ASP A 62 3.96 -19.10 -6.02
C ASP A 62 4.55 -18.39 -7.26
N HIS A 63 5.44 -17.42 -7.03
CA HIS A 63 6.10 -16.65 -8.08
C HIS A 63 7.43 -16.04 -7.56
N PRO A 64 8.51 -15.99 -8.38
CA PRO A 64 9.81 -15.47 -7.95
C PRO A 64 9.78 -14.05 -7.37
N SER A 65 8.87 -13.19 -7.85
CA SER A 65 8.69 -11.83 -7.31
C SER A 65 8.26 -11.78 -5.84
N ARG A 66 7.83 -12.90 -5.26
CA ARG A 66 7.36 -13.01 -3.87
C ARG A 66 8.41 -13.60 -2.94
N HIS A 67 9.55 -14.05 -3.44
CA HIS A 67 10.56 -14.69 -2.60
C HIS A 67 11.10 -13.74 -1.52
N TYR A 68 11.35 -12.47 -1.88
CA TYR A 68 11.76 -11.45 -0.91
C TYR A 68 10.77 -11.33 0.26
N VAL A 69 9.49 -11.12 -0.05
CA VAL A 69 8.46 -10.86 0.97
C VAL A 69 8.17 -12.12 1.82
N LYS A 70 8.36 -13.32 1.26
CA LYS A 70 8.32 -14.59 2.00
C LYS A 70 9.49 -14.73 2.98
N THR A 71 10.71 -14.38 2.58
CA THR A 71 11.88 -14.39 3.46
C THR A 71 11.72 -13.37 4.58
N LEU A 72 11.31 -12.15 4.25
CA LEU A 72 10.99 -11.10 5.22
C LEU A 72 9.96 -11.59 6.24
N HIS A 73 8.84 -12.14 5.77
CA HIS A 73 7.80 -12.72 6.63
C HIS A 73 8.35 -13.82 7.54
N GLY A 74 9.15 -14.75 7.01
CA GLY A 74 9.80 -15.79 7.81
C GLY A 74 10.64 -15.26 8.97
N GLY A 75 11.26 -14.09 8.79
CA GLY A 75 12.07 -13.39 9.79
C GLY A 75 11.29 -12.58 10.83
N ILE A 76 10.02 -12.24 10.58
CA ILE A 76 9.21 -11.39 11.49
C ILE A 76 7.93 -12.05 11.99
N LYS A 77 7.49 -13.17 11.40
CA LYS A 77 6.15 -13.75 11.67
C LYS A 77 5.88 -14.08 13.13
N TYR A 78 6.90 -14.46 13.90
CA TYR A 78 6.78 -14.78 15.32
C TYR A 78 6.56 -13.54 16.21
N LEU A 79 6.79 -12.34 15.66
CA LEU A 79 6.51 -11.07 16.33
C LEU A 79 5.09 -10.56 16.04
N ILE A 80 4.38 -11.16 15.09
CA ILE A 80 2.99 -10.82 14.76
C ILE A 80 2.09 -11.57 15.76
N PRO A 81 1.22 -10.89 16.53
CA PRO A 81 0.30 -11.55 17.44
C PRO A 81 -0.78 -12.35 16.71
N GLU A 82 -1.36 -13.34 17.38
CA GLU A 82 -2.52 -14.05 16.85
C GLU A 82 -3.68 -13.09 16.55
N GLY A 83 -4.33 -13.29 15.41
CA GLY A 83 -5.42 -12.44 14.93
C GLY A 83 -4.97 -11.13 14.28
N TYR A 84 -3.70 -10.72 14.43
CA TYR A 84 -3.18 -9.55 13.74
C TYR A 84 -2.79 -9.86 12.30
N ARG A 85 -2.82 -8.83 11.46
CA ARG A 85 -2.26 -8.90 10.10
C ARG A 85 -1.62 -7.58 9.69
N LEU A 86 -0.52 -7.70 8.97
CA LEU A 86 0.19 -6.59 8.35
C LEU A 86 -0.14 -6.57 6.86
N CYS A 87 -0.59 -5.44 6.33
CA CYS A 87 -0.82 -5.28 4.90
C CYS A 87 0.13 -4.22 4.34
N GLY A 88 0.87 -4.60 3.31
CA GLY A 88 1.83 -3.72 2.63
C GLY A 88 1.92 -4.06 1.15
N GLU A 89 2.70 -3.26 0.43
CA GLU A 89 2.93 -3.43 -1.00
C GLU A 89 4.28 -4.12 -1.23
N ASN A 90 4.28 -5.27 -1.90
CA ASN A 90 5.49 -5.91 -2.42
C ASN A 90 5.83 -5.29 -3.78
N VAL A 91 6.90 -4.53 -3.83
CA VAL A 91 7.37 -3.80 -5.02
C VAL A 91 8.72 -4.33 -5.51
N TYR A 92 9.06 -5.58 -5.22
CA TYR A 92 10.29 -6.19 -5.72
C TYR A 92 10.33 -6.22 -7.25
N ALA A 93 9.27 -6.73 -7.88
CA ALA A 93 9.15 -6.75 -9.33
C ALA A 93 8.51 -5.45 -9.82
N LYS A 94 9.02 -4.93 -10.94
CA LYS A 94 8.36 -3.89 -11.71
C LYS A 94 7.02 -4.40 -12.21
N HIS A 95 5.99 -3.61 -11.97
CA HIS A 95 4.65 -3.80 -12.52
C HIS A 95 4.49 -2.90 -13.76
N SER A 96 3.70 -1.84 -13.66
CA SER A 96 3.57 -0.81 -14.69
C SER A 96 4.66 0.25 -14.56
N LEU A 97 5.14 0.48 -13.33
CA LEU A 97 6.15 1.46 -12.98
C LEU A 97 7.43 0.81 -12.47
N SER A 98 8.56 1.42 -12.83
CA SER A 98 9.88 1.09 -12.28
C SER A 98 10.29 2.12 -11.24
N TYR A 99 10.80 1.64 -10.12
CA TYR A 99 11.36 2.46 -9.05
C TYR A 99 12.87 2.28 -8.97
N SER A 100 13.59 3.39 -8.81
CA SER A 100 15.07 3.41 -8.81
C SER A 100 15.69 3.69 -7.43
N ALA A 101 14.87 4.01 -6.43
CA ALA A 101 15.29 4.48 -5.12
C ALA A 101 14.30 4.03 -4.03
N LEU A 102 13.95 2.74 -3.99
CA LEU A 102 13.06 2.18 -2.97
C LEU A 102 13.77 2.10 -1.60
N PRO A 103 13.13 2.50 -0.50
CA PRO A 103 13.71 2.28 0.84
C PRO A 103 13.62 0.80 1.27
N SER A 104 12.66 0.04 0.72
CA SER A 104 12.47 -1.39 0.94
C SER A 104 11.63 -1.97 -0.21
N TYR A 105 11.79 -3.27 -0.50
CA TYR A 105 10.91 -3.96 -1.44
C TYR A 105 9.54 -4.32 -0.87
N PHE A 106 9.34 -4.21 0.45
CA PHE A 106 8.03 -4.30 1.09
C PHE A 106 7.79 -3.04 1.91
N MET A 107 6.69 -2.34 1.62
CA MET A 107 6.29 -1.12 2.32
C MET A 107 4.92 -1.28 2.97
N LEU A 108 4.87 -1.12 4.30
CA LEU A 108 3.66 -1.27 5.10
C LEU A 108 2.70 -0.09 4.84
N PHE A 109 1.40 -0.36 4.72
CA PHE A 109 0.39 0.71 4.65
C PHE A 109 -0.79 0.53 5.62
N SER A 110 -0.94 -0.63 6.26
CA SER A 110 -1.92 -0.80 7.34
C SER A 110 -1.61 -2.01 8.23
N VAL A 111 -1.97 -1.90 9.51
CA VAL A 111 -2.00 -3.00 10.46
C VAL A 111 -3.43 -3.19 10.94
N TRP A 112 -3.84 -4.44 11.09
CA TRP A 112 -5.16 -4.80 11.57
C TRP A 112 -5.06 -5.75 12.75
N ASN A 113 -5.91 -5.53 13.75
CA ASN A 113 -5.95 -6.34 14.96
C ASN A 113 -6.93 -7.52 14.85
N GLN A 114 -7.03 -8.30 15.93
CA GLN A 114 -7.89 -9.48 16.04
C GLN A 114 -9.39 -9.17 15.93
N TRP A 115 -9.79 -7.92 16.18
CA TRP A 115 -11.18 -7.45 16.06
C TRP A 115 -11.52 -6.95 14.67
N ASN A 116 -10.62 -7.14 13.70
CA ASN A 116 -10.77 -6.66 12.33
C ASN A 116 -10.89 -5.14 12.25
N VAL A 117 -10.20 -4.44 13.15
CA VAL A 117 -10.04 -2.98 13.14
C VAL A 117 -8.68 -2.65 12.54
N CYS A 118 -8.67 -1.76 11.55
CA CYS A 118 -7.45 -1.15 11.05
C CYS A 118 -6.97 -0.18 12.12
N LEU A 119 -5.73 -0.34 12.58
CA LEU A 119 -5.13 0.55 13.56
C LEU A 119 -4.99 1.97 12.99
N SER A 120 -4.82 2.94 13.88
CA SER A 120 -4.47 4.30 13.50
C SER A 120 -3.17 4.34 12.70
N TRP A 121 -2.91 5.46 12.03
CA TRP A 121 -1.65 5.64 11.32
C TRP A 121 -0.46 5.65 12.29
N ASP A 122 -0.60 6.31 13.44
CA ASP A 122 0.44 6.34 14.48
C ASP A 122 0.80 4.93 14.95
N GLU A 123 -0.20 4.12 15.30
CA GLU A 123 0.03 2.71 15.66
C GLU A 123 0.64 1.91 14.49
N THR A 124 0.27 2.22 13.24
CA THR A 124 0.86 1.58 12.05
C THR A 124 2.35 1.91 11.93
N GLU A 125 2.75 3.16 12.18
CA GLU A 125 4.15 3.60 12.21
C GLU A 125 4.92 2.96 13.37
N GLU A 126 4.32 2.87 14.56
CA GLU A 126 4.90 2.15 15.72
C GLU A 126 5.14 0.67 15.42
N TRP A 127 4.19 0.01 14.74
CA TRP A 127 4.37 -1.36 14.27
C TRP A 127 5.48 -1.49 13.23
N ALA A 128 5.59 -0.53 12.33
CA ALA A 128 6.66 -0.51 11.34
C ALA A 128 8.03 -0.42 12.02
N ASP A 129 8.21 0.53 12.93
CA ASP A 129 9.44 0.72 13.71
C ASP A 129 9.81 -0.54 14.51
N ARG A 130 8.86 -1.09 15.28
CA ARG A 130 9.06 -2.30 16.08
C ARG A 130 9.52 -3.50 15.27
N LEU A 131 9.06 -3.62 14.02
CA LEU A 131 9.36 -4.75 13.14
C LEU A 131 10.53 -4.47 12.17
N GLY A 132 11.13 -3.28 12.21
CA GLY A 132 12.15 -2.86 11.24
C GLY A 132 11.62 -2.78 9.81
N LEU A 133 10.33 -2.44 9.64
CA LEU A 133 9.68 -2.25 8.35
C LEU A 133 9.62 -0.77 7.99
N VAL A 134 9.52 -0.50 6.68
CA VAL A 134 9.31 0.85 6.16
C VAL A 134 7.84 1.00 5.75
N THR A 135 7.21 2.13 6.06
CA THR A 135 5.88 2.44 5.55
C THR A 135 5.94 2.97 4.11
N VAL A 136 4.82 2.95 3.40
CA VAL A 136 4.70 3.74 2.17
C VAL A 136 4.95 5.23 2.45
N PRO A 137 5.50 6.01 1.51
CA PRO A 137 5.80 7.42 1.72
C PRO A 137 4.56 8.23 2.14
N VAL A 138 4.66 9.02 3.20
CA VAL A 138 3.61 9.97 3.60
C VAL A 138 3.79 11.27 2.80
N LEU A 139 2.75 11.67 2.07
CA LEU A 139 2.73 12.88 1.25
C LEU A 139 2.07 14.07 1.96
N TYR A 140 1.09 13.78 2.82
CA TYR A 140 0.37 14.77 3.61
C TYR A 140 -0.23 14.12 4.86
N ARG A 141 -0.25 14.87 5.96
CA ARG A 141 -1.03 14.56 7.16
C ARG A 141 -1.64 15.83 7.71
N GLY A 142 -2.91 15.78 8.07
CA GLY A 142 -3.65 16.92 8.61
C GLY A 142 -5.15 16.78 8.40
N ILE A 143 -5.90 17.83 8.75
CA ILE A 143 -7.35 17.86 8.51
C ILE A 143 -7.63 17.81 7.01
N TRP A 144 -8.60 17.00 6.59
CA TRP A 144 -8.98 16.85 5.20
C TRP A 144 -9.14 18.18 4.48
N ASP A 145 -8.30 18.36 3.46
CA ASP A 145 -8.33 19.46 2.51
C ASP A 145 -8.20 18.86 1.10
N GLU A 146 -9.19 19.13 0.25
CA GLU A 146 -9.25 18.55 -1.09
C GLU A 146 -8.14 19.08 -2.02
N ASP A 147 -7.74 20.34 -1.86
CA ASP A 147 -6.70 20.95 -2.68
C ASP A 147 -5.32 20.44 -2.26
N ALA A 148 -5.07 20.27 -0.95
CA ALA A 148 -3.89 19.60 -0.43
C ALA A 148 -3.81 18.14 -0.91
N ALA A 149 -4.94 17.42 -0.91
CA ALA A 149 -5.00 16.06 -1.44
C ALA A 149 -4.67 15.99 -2.93
N LYS A 150 -5.22 16.89 -3.76
CA LYS A 150 -4.90 16.98 -5.18
C LYS A 150 -3.43 17.34 -5.43
N ALA A 151 -2.85 18.20 -4.59
CA ALA A 151 -1.44 18.60 -4.69
C ALA A 151 -0.46 17.45 -4.40
N CYS A 152 -0.90 16.38 -3.72
CA CYS A 152 -0.07 15.20 -3.46
C CYS A 152 0.34 14.45 -4.75
N TYR A 153 -0.37 14.64 -5.86
CA TYR A 153 0.04 14.09 -7.15
C TYR A 153 1.00 15.03 -7.89
N THR A 154 2.30 14.77 -7.75
CA THR A 154 3.39 15.55 -8.35
C THR A 154 3.93 14.95 -9.64
N LYS A 155 3.43 13.76 -10.02
CA LYS A 155 3.91 12.89 -11.11
C LYS A 155 5.29 12.27 -10.86
N ARG A 156 5.97 12.61 -9.76
CA ARG A 156 7.29 12.09 -9.41
C ARG A 156 7.18 11.30 -8.12
N SER A 157 7.64 10.05 -8.15
CA SER A 157 7.63 9.18 -6.98
C SER A 157 8.68 9.62 -5.97
N CYS A 158 8.39 9.50 -4.68
CA CYS A 158 9.39 9.60 -3.60
C CYS A 158 10.44 8.48 -3.68
N CYS A 159 10.17 7.41 -4.43
CA CYS A 159 11.06 6.25 -4.61
C CYS A 159 11.75 6.23 -5.99
N GLY A 160 11.79 7.36 -6.69
CA GLY A 160 12.35 7.49 -8.03
C GLY A 160 11.41 6.97 -9.11
N GLY A 161 11.44 7.60 -10.28
CA GLY A 161 10.51 7.31 -11.37
C GLY A 161 9.20 8.08 -11.26
N GLU A 162 8.16 7.53 -11.89
CA GLU A 162 6.84 8.16 -11.94
C GLU A 162 5.98 7.77 -10.74
N GLN A 163 5.08 8.66 -10.34
CA GLN A 163 4.10 8.40 -9.29
C GLN A 163 2.83 7.77 -9.89
N GLU A 164 2.35 6.63 -9.37
CA GLU A 164 1.04 6.09 -9.79
C GLU A 164 -0.10 7.00 -9.33
N GLY A 165 -0.02 7.47 -8.09
CA GLY A 165 -1.05 8.25 -7.44
C GLY A 165 -0.88 8.26 -5.93
N TYR A 166 -1.99 8.31 -5.20
CA TYR A 166 -1.97 8.39 -3.75
C TYR A 166 -3.19 7.71 -3.13
N VAL A 167 -3.07 7.32 -1.86
CA VAL A 167 -4.15 6.78 -1.04
C VAL A 167 -4.41 7.75 0.09
N VAL A 168 -5.67 8.12 0.27
CA VAL A 168 -6.16 8.86 1.44
C VAL A 168 -6.72 7.83 2.42
N ARG A 169 -6.35 7.91 3.69
CA ARG A 169 -7.04 7.20 4.78
C ARG A 169 -7.30 8.12 5.97
N LEU A 170 -8.30 7.79 6.79
CA LEU A 170 -8.45 8.39 8.13
C LEU A 170 -7.18 8.11 8.95
N ALA A 171 -6.69 9.12 9.66
CA ALA A 171 -5.55 8.96 10.56
C ALA A 171 -5.93 8.05 11.75
N SER A 172 -7.16 8.14 12.23
CA SER A 172 -7.71 7.29 13.30
C SER A 172 -7.87 5.83 12.86
N ALA A 173 -8.05 4.96 13.85
CA ALA A 173 -8.48 3.58 13.62
C ALA A 173 -9.90 3.53 13.03
N PHE A 174 -10.21 2.46 12.30
CA PHE A 174 -11.53 2.23 11.72
C PHE A 174 -11.83 0.74 11.54
N ALA A 175 -13.11 0.36 11.60
CA ALA A 175 -13.54 -1.01 11.39
C ALA A 175 -13.44 -1.40 9.90
N TYR A 176 -13.27 -2.69 9.64
CA TYR A 176 -13.22 -3.22 8.26
C TYR A 176 -14.44 -2.87 7.42
N ASP A 177 -15.63 -2.90 8.01
CA ASP A 177 -16.89 -2.60 7.30
C ASP A 177 -17.01 -1.11 6.93
N ASP A 178 -16.26 -0.25 7.62
CA ASP A 178 -16.19 1.19 7.37
C ASP A 178 -15.11 1.57 6.35
N PHE A 179 -14.38 0.60 5.78
CA PHE A 179 -13.26 0.87 4.87
C PHE A 179 -13.64 1.81 3.70
N LYS A 180 -14.85 1.63 3.13
CA LYS A 180 -15.37 2.46 2.02
C LYS A 180 -15.57 3.94 2.40
N HIS A 181 -15.63 4.26 3.69
CA HIS A 181 -15.74 5.61 4.23
C HIS A 181 -14.44 6.08 4.89
N SER A 182 -13.44 5.19 4.97
CA SER A 182 -12.20 5.44 5.70
C SER A 182 -10.98 5.52 4.79
N ALA A 183 -11.06 5.00 3.56
CA ALA A 183 -9.96 5.04 2.61
C ALA A 183 -10.45 5.22 1.16
N ALA A 184 -9.68 6.00 0.39
CA ALA A 184 -9.92 6.28 -1.02
C ALA A 184 -8.58 6.42 -1.77
N LYS A 185 -8.58 6.23 -3.10
CA LYS A 185 -7.35 6.35 -3.91
C LYS A 185 -7.54 7.28 -5.10
N TYR A 186 -6.48 8.00 -5.45
CA TYR A 186 -6.31 8.59 -6.77
C TYR A 186 -5.31 7.74 -7.55
N VAL A 187 -5.64 7.44 -8.81
CA VAL A 187 -4.76 6.78 -9.76
C VAL A 187 -4.68 7.63 -11.02
N ARG A 188 -3.45 7.84 -11.51
CA ARG A 188 -3.17 8.60 -12.73
C ARG A 188 -3.90 8.04 -13.95
N LYS A 189 -4.11 8.90 -14.95
CA LYS A 189 -4.65 8.48 -16.25
C LYS A 189 -3.65 7.54 -16.94
N ASN A 190 -4.16 6.50 -17.60
CA ASN A 190 -3.38 5.53 -18.38
C ASN A 190 -2.30 4.82 -17.53
N HIS A 191 -2.61 4.45 -16.29
CA HIS A 191 -1.64 3.74 -15.42
C HIS A 191 -1.32 2.34 -15.95
N VAL A 192 -2.35 1.53 -16.20
CA VAL A 192 -2.21 0.23 -16.87
C VAL A 192 -2.50 0.44 -18.35
N GLN A 193 -1.52 0.15 -19.21
CA GLN A 193 -1.64 0.37 -20.66
C GLN A 193 -1.55 -0.91 -21.49
N THR A 194 -1.17 -2.04 -20.89
CA THR A 194 -1.02 -3.32 -21.60
C THR A 194 -1.90 -4.39 -20.99
N ASP A 195 -2.66 -5.11 -21.83
CA ASP A 195 -3.53 -6.21 -21.42
C ASP A 195 -2.74 -7.46 -20.94
N GLU A 196 -1.43 -7.50 -21.18
CA GLU A 196 -0.56 -8.56 -20.67
C GLU A 196 -0.29 -8.38 -19.18
N HIS A 197 -0.77 -9.35 -18.39
CA HIS A 197 -0.55 -9.41 -16.94
C HIS A 197 0.95 -9.49 -16.63
N TRP A 198 1.48 -8.62 -15.75
CA TRP A 198 2.92 -8.55 -15.42
C TRP A 198 3.56 -9.91 -15.04
N LEU A 199 2.79 -10.81 -14.42
CA LEU A 199 3.20 -12.21 -14.12
C LEU A 199 3.56 -13.07 -15.34
N SER A 200 3.19 -12.69 -16.56
CA SER A 200 3.54 -13.44 -17.78
C SER A 200 4.88 -13.05 -18.38
N LYS A 201 5.53 -12.01 -17.84
CA LYS A 201 6.83 -11.50 -18.32
C LYS A 201 7.97 -11.96 -17.39
N PRO A 202 9.21 -12.02 -17.90
CA PRO A 202 10.38 -12.18 -17.04
C PRO A 202 10.39 -11.12 -15.94
N VAL A 203 10.77 -11.52 -14.72
CA VAL A 203 10.83 -10.60 -13.57
C VAL A 203 11.93 -9.56 -13.80
N GLU A 204 11.53 -8.30 -13.92
CA GLU A 204 12.42 -7.13 -13.86
C GLU A 204 12.36 -6.57 -12.43
N ALA A 205 13.48 -6.55 -11.71
CA ALA A 205 13.51 -6.06 -10.33
C ALA A 205 13.60 -4.53 -10.27
N ASN A 206 12.86 -3.91 -9.36
CA ASN A 206 13.09 -2.52 -8.97
C ASN A 206 14.42 -2.38 -8.21
N HIS A 207 14.86 -1.15 -7.95
CA HIS A 207 16.11 -0.88 -7.25
C HIS A 207 15.87 -0.19 -5.90
N LEU A 208 16.61 -0.63 -4.88
CA LEU A 208 16.68 0.06 -3.61
C LEU A 208 17.50 1.36 -3.74
N VAL A 209 17.28 2.31 -2.83
CA VAL A 209 18.21 3.43 -2.63
C VAL A 209 19.61 2.86 -2.45
N ALA A 210 20.60 3.44 -3.15
CA ALA A 210 21.99 3.10 -2.89
C ALA A 210 22.34 3.47 -1.45
N GLY A 211 22.38 2.47 -0.56
CA GLY A 211 23.00 2.62 0.74
C GLY A 211 24.51 2.49 0.59
N ASP A 212 25.27 3.41 1.21
CA ASP A 212 26.68 3.18 1.48
C ASP A 212 26.85 1.79 2.09
N LEU A 213 27.51 0.89 1.38
CA LEU A 213 27.84 -0.47 1.82
C LEU A 213 28.89 -0.49 2.97
N ASN A 214 28.99 0.58 3.76
CA ASN A 214 29.90 0.73 4.88
C ASN A 214 29.17 1.35 6.06
N GLY A 215 28.56 0.53 6.94
CA GLY A 215 27.87 1.09 8.09
C GLY A 215 27.16 0.14 9.04
N LYS A 216 27.73 -1.03 9.34
CA LYS A 216 27.77 -1.70 10.67
C LYS A 216 28.31 -3.12 10.56
#